data_AF-K6UNP2-F1
#
_entry.id   AF-K6UNP2-F1
#
_cell.length_a   1.000
_cell.length_b   1.000
_cell.length_c   1.000
_cell.angle_alpha   90.00
_cell.angle_beta   90.00
_cell.angle_gamma   90.00
#
_symmetry.space_group_name_H-M   'P 1'
#
loop_
_entity.id
_entity.type
_entity.pdbx_description
1 polymer ?
#
loop_
_entity_poly.entity_id
_entity_poly.type
_entity_poly.pdbx_seq_one_letter_code
_entity_poly.pdbx_strand_id
1 'polypeptide(L)'
;MLSSYRSTDSSGLYRKSSKELYSERFYEDMDMESEDLHYYNEKCNNITVKKHKDQMIPICTKYLRFLDKSKSWGYVNSRYDISLLLNYWIYEKLTEIYGDNSSDDIMLGFVDLQMKWGYFDYNRKTYDPYYKNCQPDLDKVNHVDWKHRKKLYDYYVDHDYVINMAASFDNECTY
;
A
#
# COMPACT_ATOMS: atom_id res chain seq x y z
N MET A 1 -15.96 10.62 -31.00
CA MET A 1 -15.98 11.35 -29.71
C MET A 1 -15.11 10.58 -28.74
N LEU A 2 -13.87 11.03 -28.53
CA LEU A 2 -12.94 10.40 -27.60
C LEU A 2 -13.11 11.08 -26.24
N SER A 3 -13.79 10.40 -25.32
CA SER A 3 -13.84 10.81 -23.92
C SER A 3 -12.45 10.63 -23.31
N SER A 4 -11.79 11.75 -23.01
CA SER A 4 -10.55 11.81 -22.24
C SER A 4 -10.87 11.49 -20.78
N TYR A 5 -10.73 10.22 -20.38
CA TYR A 5 -10.79 9.85 -18.97
C TYR A 5 -9.48 10.22 -18.27
N ARG A 6 -9.57 11.09 -17.25
CA ARG A 6 -8.45 11.39 -16.34
C ARG A 6 -8.21 10.16 -15.46
N SER A 7 -7.22 9.36 -15.83
CA SER A 7 -6.59 8.41 -14.91
C SER A 7 -5.96 9.22 -13.76
N THR A 8 -6.50 9.13 -12.55
CA THR A 8 -5.84 9.62 -11.34
C THR A 8 -4.70 8.67 -11.00
N ASP A 9 -3.54 8.92 -11.60
CA ASP A 9 -2.27 8.34 -11.17
C ASP A 9 -2.04 8.70 -9.69
N SER A 10 -1.52 7.74 -8.92
CA SER A 10 -1.11 7.92 -7.52
C SER A 10 -0.15 9.11 -7.35
N SER A 11 0.65 9.40 -8.38
CA SER A 11 1.52 10.58 -8.45
C SER A 11 0.75 11.91 -8.40
N GLY A 12 -0.48 11.94 -8.91
CA GLY A 12 -1.38 13.09 -8.83
C GLY A 12 -2.03 13.26 -7.45
N LEU A 13 -2.11 12.19 -6.67
CA LEU A 13 -2.65 12.17 -5.31
C LEU A 13 -1.59 12.58 -4.28
N TYR A 14 -0.33 12.16 -4.49
CA TYR A 14 0.83 12.70 -3.79
C TYR A 14 0.87 14.23 -3.78
N ARG A 15 0.41 14.87 -4.87
CA ARG A 15 0.34 16.34 -5.00
C ARG A 15 -0.86 17.01 -4.33
N LYS A 16 -1.87 16.25 -3.88
CA LYS A 16 -3.12 16.77 -3.31
C LYS A 16 -3.28 16.52 -1.81
N SER A 17 -2.47 15.63 -1.24
CA SER A 17 -2.50 15.35 0.20
C SER A 17 -2.19 16.61 1.01
N SER A 18 -2.94 16.81 2.10
CA SER A 18 -2.64 17.83 3.10
C SER A 18 -1.60 17.38 4.14
N LYS A 19 -1.22 16.09 4.10
CA LYS A 19 -0.21 15.52 4.99
C LYS A 19 1.18 15.97 4.60
N GLU A 20 2.07 16.09 5.57
CA GLU A 20 3.46 16.49 5.35
C GLU A 20 4.39 15.27 5.33
N LEU A 21 4.09 14.29 6.18
CA LEU A 21 4.85 13.06 6.36
C LEU A 21 4.56 12.06 5.23
N TYR A 22 5.60 11.34 4.79
CA TYR A 22 5.51 10.44 3.66
C TYR A 22 4.64 9.21 3.97
N SER A 23 4.82 8.64 5.16
CA SER A 23 4.02 7.51 5.65
C SER A 23 2.53 7.88 5.72
N GLU A 24 2.21 9.07 6.22
CA GLU A 24 0.83 9.58 6.29
C GLU A 24 0.20 9.77 4.91
N ARG A 25 0.96 10.34 3.96
CA ARG A 25 0.51 10.47 2.56
C ARG A 25 0.25 9.11 1.93
N PHE A 26 1.13 8.15 2.19
CA PHE A 26 0.98 6.78 1.70
C PHE A 26 -0.32 6.14 2.22
N TYR A 27 -0.56 6.22 3.53
CA TYR A 27 -1.78 5.65 4.12
C TYR A 27 -3.05 6.37 3.65
N GLU A 28 -3.00 7.68 3.44
CA GLU A 28 -4.12 8.44 2.86
C GLU A 28 -4.42 8.00 1.41
N ASP A 29 -3.41 7.77 0.56
CA ASP A 29 -3.59 7.23 -0.80
C ASP A 29 -4.16 5.81 -0.78
N MET A 30 -3.69 4.97 0.16
CA MET A 30 -4.19 3.61 0.32
C MET A 30 -5.65 3.58 0.77
N ASP A 31 -6.04 4.48 1.68
CA ASP A 31 -7.42 4.54 2.18
C ASP A 31 -8.39 5.26 1.23
N MET A 32 -7.87 5.92 0.19
CA MET A 32 -8.67 6.70 -0.73
C MET A 32 -9.70 5.86 -1.51
N GLU A 33 -10.92 6.37 -1.56
CA GLU A 33 -11.92 5.91 -2.51
C GLU A 33 -11.72 6.61 -3.85
N SER A 34 -11.66 5.83 -4.92
CA SER A 34 -11.48 6.36 -6.26
C SER A 34 -12.32 5.58 -7.26
N GLU A 35 -12.76 6.26 -8.32
CA GLU A 35 -13.63 5.65 -9.33
C GLU A 35 -12.96 4.43 -9.95
N ASP A 36 -11.65 4.43 -10.18
CA ASP A 36 -10.90 3.34 -10.79
C ASP A 36 -10.81 2.05 -9.94
N LEU A 37 -11.24 2.06 -8.67
CA LEU A 37 -11.31 0.84 -7.86
C LEU A 37 -12.24 -0.21 -8.47
N HIS A 38 -13.29 0.21 -9.20
CA HIS A 38 -14.24 -0.72 -9.81
C HIS A 38 -13.60 -1.67 -10.83
N TYR A 39 -12.47 -1.29 -11.44
CA TYR A 39 -11.75 -2.14 -12.39
C TYR A 39 -11.17 -3.40 -11.75
N TYR A 40 -11.03 -3.43 -10.42
CA TYR A 40 -10.47 -4.57 -9.70
C TYR A 40 -11.55 -5.44 -9.04
N ASN A 41 -12.81 -5.03 -9.04
CA ASN A 41 -13.92 -5.73 -8.38
C ASN A 41 -14.04 -7.19 -8.84
N GLU A 42 -13.99 -7.44 -10.14
CA GLU A 42 -14.10 -8.81 -10.69
C GLU A 42 -13.02 -9.74 -10.11
N LYS A 43 -11.77 -9.25 -10.03
CA LYS A 43 -10.62 -9.99 -9.49
C LYS A 43 -10.69 -10.20 -7.97
N CYS A 44 -11.46 -9.37 -7.27
CA CYS A 44 -11.60 -9.40 -5.81
C CYS A 44 -12.87 -10.09 -5.33
N ASN A 45 -13.92 -10.18 -6.15
CA ASN A 45 -15.19 -10.84 -5.80
C ASN A 45 -15.02 -12.34 -5.51
N ASN A 46 -14.01 -12.97 -6.09
CA ASN A 46 -13.62 -14.36 -5.82
C ASN A 46 -12.55 -14.47 -4.71
N ILE A 47 -12.50 -13.55 -3.75
CA ILE A 47 -11.75 -13.75 -2.51
C ILE A 47 -12.39 -14.90 -1.70
N THR A 48 -11.55 -15.72 -1.10
CA THR A 48 -11.81 -16.99 -0.41
C THR A 48 -11.44 -16.90 1.09
N VAL A 49 -12.10 -15.98 1.81
CA VAL A 49 -12.00 -15.84 3.27
C VAL A 49 -13.18 -16.51 3.99
N LYS A 50 -12.98 -16.90 5.26
CA LYS A 50 -14.02 -17.56 6.07
C LYS A 50 -15.16 -16.63 6.48
N LYS A 51 -14.86 -15.36 6.76
CA LYS A 51 -15.78 -14.35 7.28
C LYS A 51 -15.44 -12.97 6.71
N HIS A 52 -16.37 -12.02 6.84
CA HIS A 52 -16.17 -10.61 6.46
C HIS A 52 -15.71 -10.41 5.00
N LYS A 53 -16.22 -11.25 4.09
CA LYS A 53 -15.86 -11.23 2.67
C LYS A 53 -16.14 -9.86 2.02
N ASP A 54 -17.28 -9.27 2.38
CA ASP A 54 -17.71 -7.93 1.98
C ASP A 54 -16.70 -6.84 2.39
N GLN A 55 -16.07 -6.97 3.56
CA GLN A 55 -15.04 -6.04 4.04
C GLN A 55 -13.66 -6.30 3.41
N MET A 56 -13.38 -7.55 3.04
CA MET A 56 -12.12 -7.93 2.37
C MET A 56 -12.05 -7.52 0.90
N ILE A 57 -13.20 -7.43 0.20
CA ILE A 57 -13.24 -7.02 -1.20
C ILE A 57 -12.60 -5.62 -1.38
N PRO A 58 -12.99 -4.57 -0.62
CA PRO A 58 -12.34 -3.26 -0.67
C PRO A 58 -10.82 -3.28 -0.39
N ILE A 59 -10.35 -4.12 0.53
CA ILE A 59 -8.91 -4.26 0.81
C ILE A 59 -8.19 -4.82 -0.40
N CYS A 60 -8.75 -5.86 -1.02
CA CYS A 60 -8.22 -6.45 -2.24
C CYS A 60 -8.19 -5.46 -3.40
N THR A 61 -9.25 -4.66 -3.62
CA THR A 61 -9.29 -3.71 -4.75
C THR A 61 -8.27 -2.60 -4.59
N LYS A 62 -8.13 -2.05 -3.37
CA LYS A 62 -7.10 -1.06 -3.02
C LYS A 62 -5.68 -1.61 -3.19
N TYR A 63 -5.44 -2.84 -2.74
CA TYR A 63 -4.17 -3.53 -2.95
C TYR A 63 -3.83 -3.71 -4.44
N LEU A 64 -4.77 -4.18 -5.27
CA LEU A 64 -4.54 -4.36 -6.70
C LEU A 64 -4.36 -3.03 -7.44
N ARG A 65 -5.08 -1.99 -7.03
CA ARG A 65 -4.88 -0.61 -7.51
C ARG A 65 -3.47 -0.13 -7.19
N PHE A 66 -3.01 -0.32 -5.96
CA PHE A 66 -1.63 0.03 -5.57
C PHE A 66 -0.61 -0.68 -6.47
N LEU A 67 -0.74 -2.00 -6.67
CA LEU A 67 0.15 -2.72 -7.59
C LEU A 67 0.14 -2.11 -9.00
N ASP A 68 -1.03 -1.78 -9.57
CA ASP A 68 -1.12 -1.31 -10.95
C ASP A 68 -0.72 0.17 -11.15
N LYS A 69 -1.03 1.05 -10.18
CA LYS A 69 -0.96 2.51 -10.34
C LYS A 69 0.05 3.20 -9.42
N SER A 70 0.56 2.51 -8.40
CA SER A 70 1.38 3.13 -7.34
C SER A 70 2.87 2.82 -7.44
N LYS A 71 3.32 2.36 -8.61
CA LYS A 71 4.75 2.12 -8.89
C LYS A 71 5.64 3.33 -8.63
N SER A 72 5.12 4.55 -8.84
CA SER A 72 5.82 5.80 -8.56
C SER A 72 6.28 5.92 -7.11
N TRP A 73 5.54 5.38 -6.15
CA TRP A 73 5.92 5.38 -4.74
C TRP A 73 7.27 4.69 -4.50
N GLY A 74 7.54 3.59 -5.18
CA GLY A 74 8.83 2.88 -5.10
C GLY A 74 10.01 3.62 -5.73
N TYR A 75 9.75 4.67 -6.52
CA TYR A 75 10.80 5.50 -7.14
C TYR A 75 11.09 6.79 -6.39
N VAL A 76 10.13 7.30 -5.62
CA VAL A 76 10.29 8.57 -4.88
C VAL A 76 11.36 8.44 -3.80
N ASN A 77 11.58 7.26 -3.23
CA ASN A 77 12.67 7.05 -2.29
C ASN A 77 13.10 5.57 -2.23
N SER A 78 14.33 5.27 -2.65
CA SER A 78 14.89 3.92 -2.66
C SER A 78 15.44 3.45 -1.30
N ARG A 79 15.40 4.31 -0.27
CA ARG A 79 16.04 4.06 1.03
C ARG A 79 15.17 3.31 2.04
N TYR A 80 13.88 3.15 1.74
CA TYR A 80 12.96 2.36 2.55
C TYR A 80 12.10 1.45 1.67
N ASP A 81 11.66 0.35 2.26
CA ASP A 81 10.81 -0.64 1.63
C ASP A 81 9.35 -0.17 1.65
N ILE A 82 8.87 0.36 0.52
CA ILE A 82 7.45 0.74 0.34
C ILE A 82 6.52 -0.47 0.50
N SER A 83 7.01 -1.67 0.17
CA SER A 83 6.26 -2.91 0.34
C SER A 83 6.06 -3.24 1.81
N LEU A 84 6.95 -2.80 2.71
CA LEU A 84 6.76 -2.96 4.15
C LEU A 84 5.65 -2.02 4.67
N LEU A 85 5.57 -0.77 4.19
CA LEU A 85 4.43 0.12 4.50
C LEU A 85 3.10 -0.50 4.04
N LEU A 86 3.08 -1.07 2.82
CA LEU A 86 1.92 -1.78 2.30
C LEU A 86 1.52 -2.97 3.19
N ASN A 87 2.49 -3.77 3.62
CA ASN A 87 2.23 -4.92 4.49
C ASN A 87 1.68 -4.50 5.86
N TYR A 88 2.18 -3.40 6.44
CA TYR A 88 1.60 -2.85 7.67
C TYR A 88 0.18 -2.32 7.47
N TRP A 89 -0.09 -1.66 6.34
CA TRP A 89 -1.45 -1.21 6.00
C TRP A 89 -2.40 -2.40 5.87
N ILE A 90 -2.02 -3.45 5.13
CA ILE A 90 -2.83 -4.68 5.01
C ILE A 90 -3.08 -5.27 6.39
N TYR A 91 -2.03 -5.47 7.19
CA TYR A 91 -2.15 -6.08 8.51
C TYR A 91 -3.09 -5.28 9.43
N GLU A 92 -2.95 -3.96 9.48
CA GLU A 92 -3.84 -3.09 10.24
C GLU A 92 -5.30 -3.26 9.82
N LYS A 93 -5.62 -3.20 8.52
CA LYS A 93 -6.99 -3.40 8.04
C LYS A 93 -7.53 -4.79 8.37
N LEU A 94 -6.70 -5.83 8.28
CA LEU A 94 -7.13 -7.18 8.67
C LEU A 94 -7.37 -7.30 10.18
N THR A 95 -6.55 -6.65 11.01
CA THR A 95 -6.78 -6.61 12.46
C THR A 95 -8.03 -5.81 12.84
N GLU A 96 -8.39 -4.78 12.07
CA GLU A 96 -9.65 -4.04 12.26
C GLU A 96 -10.87 -4.90 11.92
N ILE A 97 -10.79 -5.72 10.87
CA ILE A 97 -11.87 -6.61 10.42
C ILE A 97 -12.04 -7.81 11.37
N TYR A 98 -10.93 -8.49 11.70
CA TYR A 98 -10.97 -9.79 12.38
C TYR A 98 -10.63 -9.71 13.88
N GLY A 99 -10.00 -8.63 14.33
CA GLY A 99 -9.44 -8.48 15.67
C GLY A 99 -8.01 -9.02 15.78
N ASP A 100 -7.21 -8.41 16.66
CA ASP A 100 -5.79 -8.73 16.91
C ASP A 100 -5.55 -10.20 17.33
N ASN A 101 -6.56 -10.90 17.85
CA ASN A 101 -6.45 -12.30 18.32
C ASN A 101 -6.81 -13.35 17.25
N SER A 102 -7.25 -12.94 16.06
CA SER A 102 -7.78 -13.84 15.03
C SER A 102 -6.72 -14.22 14.00
N SER A 103 -5.62 -14.84 14.46
CA SER A 103 -4.44 -15.14 13.64
C SER A 103 -4.78 -15.93 12.36
N ASP A 104 -5.70 -16.89 12.45
CA ASP A 104 -6.07 -17.75 11.31
C ASP A 104 -6.82 -16.97 10.22
N ASP A 105 -7.72 -16.06 10.61
CA ASP A 105 -8.51 -15.28 9.66
C ASP A 105 -7.63 -14.21 8.98
N ILE A 106 -6.72 -13.59 9.74
CA ILE A 106 -5.69 -12.68 9.21
C ILE A 106 -4.79 -13.44 8.23
N MET A 107 -4.30 -14.63 8.61
CA MET A 107 -3.47 -15.46 7.74
C MET A 107 -4.17 -15.79 6.43
N LEU A 108 -5.45 -16.19 6.48
CA LEU A 108 -6.23 -16.48 5.27
C LEU A 108 -6.41 -15.25 4.38
N GLY A 109 -6.60 -14.06 4.97
CA GLY A 109 -6.63 -12.81 4.23
C GLY A 109 -5.31 -12.54 3.48
N PHE A 110 -4.17 -12.74 4.14
CA PHE A 110 -2.85 -12.62 3.48
C PHE A 110 -2.66 -13.65 2.37
N VAL A 111 -2.99 -14.92 2.61
CA VAL A 111 -2.88 -15.99 1.61
C VAL A 111 -3.71 -15.67 0.36
N ASP A 112 -4.92 -15.14 0.53
CA ASP A 112 -5.74 -14.71 -0.60
C ASP A 112 -5.12 -13.55 -1.38
N LEU A 113 -4.63 -12.52 -0.69
CA LEU A 113 -3.95 -11.40 -1.34
C LEU A 113 -2.67 -11.83 -2.06
N GLN A 114 -1.93 -12.81 -1.51
CA GLN A 114 -0.82 -13.47 -2.20
C GLN A 114 -1.27 -14.20 -3.46
N MET A 115 -2.43 -14.88 -3.44
CA MET A 115 -3.00 -15.48 -4.65
C MET A 115 -3.38 -14.40 -5.69
N LYS A 116 -3.98 -13.28 -5.27
CA LYS A 116 -4.30 -12.16 -6.18
C LYS A 116 -3.05 -11.57 -6.81
N TRP A 117 -1.99 -11.41 -6.03
CA TRP A 117 -0.67 -11.07 -6.53
C TRP A 117 -0.14 -12.13 -7.52
N GLY A 118 -0.31 -13.42 -7.20
CA GLY A 118 0.02 -14.56 -8.07
C GLY A 118 -0.68 -14.52 -9.43
N TYR A 119 -1.89 -13.98 -9.52
CA TYR A 119 -2.62 -13.76 -10.77
C TYR A 119 -2.41 -12.39 -11.42
N PHE A 120 -1.66 -11.50 -10.78
CA PHE A 120 -1.25 -10.25 -11.39
C PHE A 120 -0.33 -10.50 -12.59
N ASP A 121 -0.18 -9.50 -13.47
CA ASP A 121 0.58 -9.60 -14.73
C ASP A 121 1.96 -10.26 -14.51
N TYR A 122 2.15 -11.42 -15.15
CA TYR A 122 3.35 -12.24 -15.01
C TYR A 122 4.62 -11.50 -15.46
N ASN A 123 4.54 -10.77 -16.56
CA ASN A 123 5.68 -10.05 -17.12
C ASN A 123 6.10 -8.93 -16.15
N ARG A 124 5.13 -8.18 -15.61
CA ARG A 124 5.41 -7.14 -14.61
C ARG A 124 6.10 -7.72 -13.38
N LYS A 125 5.57 -8.80 -12.80
CA LYS A 125 6.18 -9.43 -11.61
C LYS A 125 7.57 -10.03 -11.84
N THR A 126 7.83 -10.52 -13.05
CA THR A 126 9.09 -11.22 -13.36
C THR A 126 10.24 -10.25 -13.56
N TYR A 127 9.99 -9.12 -14.23
CA TYR A 127 11.05 -8.22 -14.68
C TYR A 127 11.20 -6.95 -13.85
N ASP A 128 10.26 -6.67 -12.95
CA ASP A 128 10.23 -5.43 -12.20
C ASP A 128 10.21 -5.67 -10.68
N PRO A 129 11.30 -5.30 -9.97
CA PRO A 129 11.44 -5.53 -8.53
C PRO A 129 10.32 -4.94 -7.68
N TYR A 130 9.68 -3.85 -8.12
CA TYR A 130 8.57 -3.24 -7.39
C TYR A 130 7.45 -4.25 -7.13
N TYR A 131 7.01 -4.93 -8.21
CA TYR A 131 5.94 -5.91 -8.10
C TYR A 131 6.36 -7.13 -7.30
N LYS A 132 7.62 -7.56 -7.44
CA LYS A 132 8.17 -8.69 -6.66
C LYS A 132 8.17 -8.39 -5.17
N ASN A 133 8.63 -7.21 -4.77
CA ASN A 133 8.76 -6.83 -3.38
C ASN A 133 7.40 -6.56 -2.72
N CYS A 134 6.42 -6.07 -3.49
CA CYS A 134 5.06 -5.79 -3.01
C CYS A 134 4.17 -7.02 -2.86
N GLN A 135 4.73 -8.24 -2.88
CA GLN A 135 3.99 -9.43 -2.49
C GLN A 135 3.60 -9.31 -1.00
N PRO A 136 2.35 -9.63 -0.60
CA PRO A 136 1.95 -9.61 0.79
C PRO A 136 2.71 -10.68 1.56
N ASP A 137 3.19 -10.33 2.74
CA ASP A 137 4.07 -11.15 3.56
C ASP A 137 3.70 -10.95 5.03
N LEU A 138 2.97 -11.93 5.57
CA LEU A 138 2.50 -11.92 6.95
C LEU A 138 3.66 -11.95 7.95
N ASP A 139 4.75 -12.66 7.61
CA ASP A 139 5.87 -12.88 8.54
C ASP A 139 6.62 -11.59 8.86
N LYS A 140 6.54 -10.59 7.98
CA LYS A 140 7.13 -9.25 8.19
C LYS A 140 6.40 -8.41 9.25
N VAL A 141 5.14 -8.72 9.52
CA VAL A 141 4.23 -7.82 10.25
C VAL A 141 3.51 -8.50 11.41
N ASN A 142 3.42 -9.84 11.41
CA ASN A 142 2.76 -10.63 12.43
C ASN A 142 3.64 -10.79 13.69
N HIS A 143 3.74 -9.71 14.44
CA HIS A 143 4.47 -9.67 15.70
C HIS A 143 3.59 -9.13 16.83
N VAL A 144 3.80 -9.61 18.06
CA VAL A 144 3.03 -9.16 19.24
C VAL A 144 3.11 -7.63 19.42
N ASP A 145 4.26 -7.05 19.08
CA ASP A 145 4.57 -5.62 19.16
C ASP A 145 4.41 -4.88 17.81
N TRP A 146 3.67 -5.42 16.85
CA TRP A 146 3.56 -4.87 15.48
C TRP A 146 3.19 -3.39 15.44
N LYS A 147 2.32 -2.90 16.34
CA LYS A 147 1.94 -1.48 16.42
C LYS A 147 3.15 -0.58 16.71
N HIS A 148 4.05 -1.03 17.57
CA HIS A 148 5.30 -0.31 17.87
C HIS A 148 6.29 -0.40 16.71
N ARG A 149 6.37 -1.56 16.05
CA ARG A 149 7.25 -1.74 14.87
C ARG A 149 6.79 -0.90 13.68
N LYS A 150 5.49 -0.84 13.42
CA LYS A 150 4.86 0.05 12.42
C LYS A 150 5.24 1.50 12.73
N LYS A 151 4.95 1.98 13.94
CA LYS A 151 5.26 3.36 14.36
C LYS A 151 6.74 3.71 14.22
N LEU A 152 7.64 2.80 14.59
CA LEU A 152 9.08 3.00 14.43
C LEU A 152 9.49 3.06 12.95
N TYR A 153 8.89 2.22 12.11
CA TYR A 153 9.16 2.21 10.69
C TYR A 153 8.62 3.46 9.98
N ASP A 154 7.40 3.90 10.33
CA ASP A 154 6.82 5.16 9.85
C ASP A 154 7.74 6.34 10.18
N TYR A 155 8.21 6.40 11.44
CA TYR A 155 9.19 7.42 11.86
C TYR A 155 10.47 7.38 11.02
N TYR A 156 11.03 6.20 10.74
CA TYR A 156 12.24 6.06 9.91
C TYR A 156 12.01 6.56 8.49
N VAL A 157 10.89 6.18 7.87
CA VAL A 157 10.48 6.61 6.54
C VAL A 157 10.35 8.14 6.49
N ASP A 158 9.63 8.71 7.45
CA ASP A 158 9.34 10.13 7.50
C ASP A 158 10.60 10.96 7.76
N HIS A 159 11.44 10.50 8.68
CA HIS A 159 12.71 11.15 8.98
C HIS A 159 13.65 11.17 7.77
N ASP A 160 13.81 10.05 7.05
CA ASP A 160 14.63 10.00 5.83
C ASP A 160 14.03 10.90 4.73
N TYR A 161 12.72 10.87 4.55
CA TYR A 161 12.03 11.74 3.60
C TYR A 161 12.27 13.24 3.89
N VAL A 162 12.11 13.67 5.15
CA VAL A 162 12.34 15.06 5.56
C VAL A 162 13.80 15.48 5.37
N ILE A 163 14.76 14.62 5.73
CA ILE A 163 16.19 14.92 5.52
C ILE A 163 16.51 15.10 4.04
N ASN A 164 16.03 14.21 3.18
CA ASN A 164 16.30 14.30 1.75
C ASN A 164 15.63 15.53 1.13
N MET A 165 14.42 15.87 1.58
CA MET A 165 13.74 17.09 1.18
C MET A 165 14.56 18.32 1.59
N ALA A 166 15.00 18.40 2.84
CA ALA A 166 15.82 19.52 3.34
C ALA A 166 17.13 19.67 2.55
N ALA A 167 17.81 18.57 2.23
CA ALA A 167 19.04 18.58 1.44
C ALA A 167 18.84 18.98 -0.03
N SER A 168 17.61 18.89 -0.55
CA SER A 168 17.27 19.27 -1.93
C SER A 168 16.95 20.76 -2.10
N PHE A 169 16.71 21.48 -1.00
CA PHE A 169 16.62 22.94 -1.01
C PHE A 169 18.04 23.52 -0.91
N ASP A 170 18.34 24.52 -1.75
CA ASP A 170 19.62 25.24 -1.69
C ASP A 170 19.88 25.75 -0.27
N ASN A 171 21.15 25.78 0.15
CA ASN A 171 21.58 26.11 1.52
C ASN A 171 21.19 27.53 2.02
N GLU A 172 20.39 28.28 1.27
CA GLU A 172 19.94 29.60 1.62
C GLU A 172 18.58 29.53 2.32
N CYS A 173 18.62 29.23 3.62
CA CYS A 173 17.61 29.81 4.52
C CYS A 173 17.84 31.33 4.51
N THR A 174 17.17 32.06 3.61
CA THR A 174 17.16 33.52 3.64
C THR A 174 16.26 33.97 4.80
N TYR A 175 16.90 34.53 5.83
CA TYR A 175 16.25 35.19 6.97
C TYR A 175 15.96 36.65 6.68
#